data_AF-A0A1W5KR69-F1
#
_entry.id   AF-A0A1W5KR69-F1
#
_cell.length_a   1.000
_cell.length_b   1.000
_cell.length_c   1.000
_cell.angle_alpha   90.00
_cell.angle_beta   90.00
_cell.angle_gamma   90.00
#
_symmetry.space_group_name_H-M   'P 1'
#
loop_
_entity.id
_entity.type
_entity.pdbx_description
1 polymer ?
#
loop_
_entity_poly.entity_id
_entity_poly.type
_entity_poly.pdbx_seq_one_letter_code
_entity_poly.pdbx_strand_id
1 'polypeptide(L)'
;EPLSSKLTYGTMVFIRSLIVGNAGIVLSQCCTIAIRYSAVRHQSEIRAGEAEPQILDYQTQQHKLFPLLATAYAFLFAGQYMIDTYNRISGDINQG
;
A
#
# COMPACT_ATOMS: atom_id res chain seq x y z
N GLU A 1 17.91 -29.85 16.79
CA GLU A 1 17.72 -28.71 15.87
C GLU A 1 18.53 -27.51 16.38
N PRO A 2 19.46 -26.94 15.62
CA PRO A 2 20.30 -25.86 16.12
C PRO A 2 19.44 -24.59 16.34
N LEU A 3 19.57 -23.97 17.52
CA LEU A 3 18.83 -22.78 17.94
C LEU A 3 18.94 -21.62 16.92
N SER A 4 20.07 -21.57 16.19
CA SER A 4 20.41 -20.53 15.21
C SER A 4 19.43 -20.42 14.04
N SER A 5 18.93 -21.53 13.49
CA SER A 5 18.06 -21.51 12.30
C SER A 5 16.69 -20.86 12.59
N LYS A 6 16.14 -21.09 13.78
CA LYS A 6 14.88 -20.50 14.24
C LYS A 6 15.01 -18.99 14.50
N LEU A 7 16.14 -18.55 15.07
CA LEU A 7 16.45 -17.14 15.30
C LEU A 7 16.61 -16.35 14.00
N THR A 8 17.32 -16.90 12.99
CA THR A 8 17.46 -16.24 11.69
C THR A 8 16.12 -16.13 10.95
N TYR A 9 15.24 -17.12 11.07
CA TYR A 9 13.91 -17.09 10.47
C TYR A 9 13.03 -15.98 11.07
N GLY A 10 13.10 -15.76 12.39
CA GLY A 10 12.38 -14.66 13.05
C GLY A 10 12.73 -13.29 12.48
N THR A 11 14.02 -12.98 12.33
CA THR A 11 14.48 -11.74 11.70
C THR A 11 13.97 -11.59 10.26
N MET A 12 13.97 -12.67 9.47
CA MET A 12 13.43 -12.62 8.10
C MET A 12 11.94 -12.30 8.06
N VAL A 13 11.14 -12.84 8.98
CA VAL A 13 9.69 -12.54 9.05
C VAL A 13 9.46 -11.09 9.45
N PHE A 14 10.18 -10.60 10.46
CA PHE A 14 10.08 -9.21 10.92
C PHE A 14 10.46 -8.20 9.81
N ILE A 15 11.58 -8.43 9.11
CA ILE A 15 11.98 -7.53 8.02
C ILE A 15 10.94 -7.55 6.88
N ARG A 16 10.36 -8.71 6.55
CA ARG A 16 9.31 -8.79 5.53
C ARG A 16 8.04 -8.04 5.93
N SER A 17 7.63 -8.09 7.20
CA SER A 17 6.46 -7.32 7.66
C SER A 17 6.69 -5.82 7.52
N LEU A 18 7.91 -5.34 7.81
CA LEU A 18 8.28 -3.94 7.59
C LEU A 18 8.26 -3.54 6.12
N ILE A 19 8.76 -4.40 5.22
CA ILE A 19 8.75 -4.13 3.77
C ILE A 19 7.32 -3.93 3.26
N VAL A 20 6.37 -4.77 3.69
CA VAL A 20 4.96 -4.67 3.28
C VAL A 20 4.34 -3.36 3.76
N GLY A 21 4.52 -3.01 5.04
CA GLY A 21 4.03 -1.75 5.59
C GLY A 21 4.62 -0.53 4.88
N ASN A 22 5.95 -0.54 4.64
CA ASN A 22 6.63 0.55 3.94
C ASN A 22 6.18 0.71 2.49
N ALA A 23 5.89 -0.40 1.78
CA ALA A 23 5.32 -0.36 0.45
C ALA A 23 3.96 0.36 0.44
N GLY A 24 3.10 0.12 1.44
CA GLY A 24 1.83 0.84 1.62
C GLY A 24 2.01 2.34 1.83
N ILE A 25 3.00 2.76 2.62
CA ILE A 25 3.31 4.17 2.87
C ILE A 25 3.75 4.87 1.59
N VAL A 26 4.75 4.31 0.89
CA VAL A 26 5.29 4.91 -0.34
C VAL A 26 4.21 4.97 -1.42
N LEU A 27 3.41 3.92 -1.58
CA LEU A 27 2.30 3.91 -2.54
C LEU A 27 1.25 4.96 -2.20
N SER A 28 0.95 5.17 -0.91
CA SER A 28 0.02 6.22 -0.45
C SER A 28 0.50 7.62 -0.83
N GLN A 29 1.82 7.89 -0.73
CA GLN A 29 2.41 9.17 -1.14
C GLN A 29 2.27 9.37 -2.65
N CYS A 30 2.59 8.36 -3.46
CA CYS A 30 2.42 8.41 -4.92
C CYS A 30 0.95 8.65 -5.31
N CYS A 31 0.01 7.90 -4.71
CA CYS A 31 -1.42 8.06 -4.95
C CYS A 31 -1.91 9.46 -4.57
N THR A 32 -1.42 10.02 -3.46
CA THR A 32 -1.77 11.37 -3.01
C THR A 32 -1.41 12.42 -4.07
N ILE A 33 -0.20 12.36 -4.62
CA ILE A 33 0.25 13.29 -5.65
C ILE A 33 -0.59 13.11 -6.92
N ALA A 34 -0.71 11.87 -7.40
CA ALA A 34 -1.38 11.55 -8.67
C ALA A 34 -2.87 11.92 -8.65
N ILE A 35 -3.58 11.60 -7.57
CA ILE A 35 -5.01 11.89 -7.43
C ILE A 35 -5.25 13.39 -7.30
N ARG A 36 -4.46 14.11 -6.48
CA ARG A 36 -4.60 15.57 -6.34
C ARG A 36 -4.33 16.29 -7.65
N TYR A 37 -3.28 15.90 -8.38
CA TYR A 37 -3.02 16.44 -9.71
C TYR A 37 -4.17 16.13 -10.68
N SER A 38 -4.70 14.90 -10.64
CA SER A 38 -5.82 14.50 -11.51
C SER A 38 -7.11 15.26 -11.22
N ALA A 39 -7.33 15.69 -9.98
CA ALA A 39 -8.48 16.49 -9.56
C ALA A 39 -8.37 17.98 -9.91
N VAL A 40 -7.23 18.47 -10.43
CA VAL A 40 -7.07 19.88 -10.84
C VAL A 40 -6.73 20.04 -12.31
N ARG A 41 -6.11 19.01 -12.92
CA ARG A 41 -5.77 19.02 -14.34
C ARG A 41 -7.02 18.81 -15.17
N HIS A 42 -7.37 19.79 -15.99
CA HIS A 42 -8.35 19.65 -17.08
C HIS A 42 -7.59 19.36 -18.37
N GLN A 43 -8.02 18.36 -19.14
CA GLN A 43 -7.42 18.06 -20.43
C GLN A 43 -8.31 17.11 -21.25
N SER A 44 -8.39 17.39 -22.55
CA SER A 44 -9.15 16.62 -23.53
C SER A 44 -10.65 16.69 -23.30
N GLU A 45 -11.43 16.31 -24.31
CA GLU A 45 -12.88 16.36 -24.25
C GLU A 45 -13.42 14.93 -24.02
N ILE A 46 -14.38 14.77 -23.11
CA ILE A 46 -15.19 13.54 -23.03
C ILE A 46 -16.31 13.60 -24.08
N ARG A 47 -16.86 14.79 -24.30
CA ARG A 47 -17.90 15.10 -25.27
C ARG A 47 -17.46 16.28 -26.11
N ALA A 48 -17.59 16.14 -27.43
CA ALA A 48 -17.17 17.17 -28.37
C ALA A 48 -17.87 18.51 -28.08
N GLY A 49 -17.10 19.58 -27.86
CA GLY A 49 -17.61 20.93 -27.62
C GLY A 49 -18.04 21.25 -26.19
N GLU A 50 -17.86 20.33 -25.23
CA GLU A 50 -17.95 20.66 -23.80
C GLU A 50 -16.60 21.17 -23.26
N ALA A 51 -16.61 21.82 -22.10
CA ALA A 51 -15.37 22.23 -21.44
C ALA A 51 -14.52 21.00 -21.06
N GLU A 52 -13.21 21.15 -21.04
CA GLU A 52 -12.31 20.07 -20.62
C GLU A 52 -12.62 19.67 -19.17
N PRO A 53 -13.02 18.40 -18.91
CA PRO A 53 -13.29 17.93 -17.56
C PRO A 53 -11.99 17.63 -16.83
N GLN A 54 -12.08 17.41 -15.53
CA GLN A 54 -10.92 17.00 -14.76
C GLN A 54 -10.48 15.64 -15.27
N ILE A 55 -9.17 15.40 -15.37
CA ILE A 55 -8.70 14.10 -15.88
C ILE A 55 -9.13 12.95 -14.95
N LEU A 56 -9.45 13.23 -13.68
CA LEU A 56 -10.01 12.26 -12.74
C LEU A 56 -11.45 11.80 -13.10
N ASP A 57 -12.18 12.55 -13.92
CA ASP A 57 -13.53 12.18 -14.36
C ASP A 57 -13.52 11.05 -15.42
N TYR A 58 -12.38 10.83 -16.06
CA TYR A 58 -12.21 9.70 -16.99
C TYR A 58 -12.17 8.38 -16.23
N GLN A 59 -13.06 7.45 -16.59
CA GLN A 59 -13.07 6.09 -16.03
C GLN A 59 -11.73 5.37 -16.19
N THR A 60 -11.00 5.65 -17.28
CA THR A 60 -9.65 5.10 -17.52
C THR A 60 -8.62 5.61 -16.51
N GLN A 61 -8.71 6.87 -16.08
CA GLN A 61 -7.84 7.43 -15.05
C GLN A 61 -8.22 6.89 -13.67
N GLN A 62 -9.51 6.76 -13.38
CA GLN A 62 -10.02 6.14 -12.15
C GLN A 62 -9.56 4.69 -12.02
N HIS A 63 -9.65 3.90 -13.10
CA HIS A 63 -9.16 2.51 -13.14
C HIS A 63 -7.65 2.40 -12.94
N LYS A 64 -6.86 3.43 -13.27
CA LYS A 64 -5.42 3.44 -12.98
C LYS A 64 -5.14 3.79 -11.52
N LEU A 65 -5.86 4.75 -10.94
CA LEU A 65 -5.53 5.32 -9.64
C LEU A 65 -6.24 4.66 -8.46
N PHE A 66 -7.54 4.37 -8.58
CA PHE A 66 -8.34 3.89 -7.45
C PHE A 66 -7.95 2.47 -6.99
N PRO A 67 -7.61 1.51 -7.88
CA PRO A 67 -7.08 0.23 -7.44
C PRO A 67 -5.75 0.37 -6.69
N LEU A 68 -4.88 1.30 -7.10
CA LEU A 68 -3.61 1.56 -6.41
C LEU A 68 -3.84 2.21 -5.04
N LEU A 69 -4.80 3.13 -4.93
CA LEU A 69 -5.21 3.71 -3.65
C LEU A 69 -5.72 2.62 -2.70
N ALA A 70 -6.63 1.76 -3.18
CA ALA A 70 -7.14 0.64 -2.39
C ALA A 70 -6.01 -0.33 -1.98
N THR A 71 -5.07 -0.61 -2.89
CA THR A 71 -3.90 -1.44 -2.61
C THR A 71 -3.00 -0.82 -1.54
N ALA A 72 -2.84 0.50 -1.53
CA ALA A 72 -2.05 1.19 -0.51
C ALA A 72 -2.63 0.97 0.90
N TYR A 73 -3.96 1.11 1.05
CA TYR A 73 -4.64 0.78 2.31
C TYR A 73 -4.53 -0.71 2.66
N ALA A 74 -4.69 -1.61 1.68
CA ALA A 74 -4.54 -3.04 1.90
C ALA A 74 -3.13 -3.39 2.43
N PHE A 75 -2.07 -2.78 1.89
CA PHE A 75 -0.70 -2.98 2.36
C PHE A 75 -0.47 -2.41 3.76
N LEU A 76 -1.05 -1.27 4.10
CA LEU A 76 -0.96 -0.72 5.46
C LEU A 76 -1.58 -1.69 6.49
N PHE A 77 -2.79 -2.20 6.22
CA PHE A 77 -3.45 -3.16 7.11
C PHE A 77 -2.73 -4.50 7.16
N ALA A 78 -2.27 -5.01 6.02
CA ALA A 78 -1.51 -6.26 5.96
C ALA A 78 -0.18 -6.15 6.72
N GLY A 79 0.55 -5.04 6.57
CA GLY A 79 1.79 -4.78 7.29
C GLY A 79 1.59 -4.74 8.81
N GLN A 80 0.55 -4.03 9.27
CA GLN A 80 0.19 -3.97 10.69
C GLN A 80 -0.15 -5.37 11.23
N TYR A 81 -1.00 -6.11 10.53
CA TYR A 81 -1.38 -7.47 10.90
C TYR A 81 -0.16 -8.41 10.99
N MET A 82 0.79 -8.30 10.06
CA MET A 82 2.00 -9.11 10.09
C MET A 82 2.90 -8.78 11.29
N ILE A 83 3.03 -7.50 11.65
CA ILE A 83 3.80 -7.08 12.84
C ILE A 83 3.13 -7.61 14.12
N ASP A 84 1.82 -7.47 14.23
CA ASP A 84 1.06 -7.96 15.40
C ASP A 84 1.18 -9.49 15.53
N THR A 85 1.11 -10.20 14.40
CA THR A 85 1.32 -11.65 14.35
C THR A 85 2.74 -12.04 14.77
N TYR A 86 3.76 -11.32 14.30
CA TYR A 86 5.15 -11.54 14.69
C TYR A 86 5.37 -11.33 16.20
N ASN A 87 4.81 -10.25 16.76
CA ASN A 87 4.92 -9.93 18.19
C ASN A 87 4.26 -11.00 19.05
N ARG A 88 3.07 -11.47 18.65
CA ARG A 88 2.36 -12.56 19.35
C ARG A 88 3.18 -13.85 19.35
N ILE A 89 3.63 -14.30 18.19
CA ILE A 89 4.41 -15.54 18.07
C ILE A 89 5.74 -15.43 18.85
N SER A 90 6.42 -14.28 18.78
CA SER A 90 7.66 -14.07 19.54
C SER A 90 7.42 -14.05 21.04
N GLY A 91 6.28 -13.50 21.48
CA GLY A 91 5.84 -13.55 22.88
C GLY A 91 5.59 -14.97 23.36
N ASP A 92 4.88 -15.78 22.58
CA ASP A 92 4.58 -17.19 22.88
C ASP A 92 5.89 -18.02 22.99
N ILE A 93 6.87 -17.77 22.11
CA ILE A 93 8.19 -18.44 22.13
C ILE A 93 8.99 -18.06 23.38
N ASN A 94 8.90 -16.82 23.86
CA ASN A 94 9.65 -16.39 25.05
C ASN A 94 9.02 -16.88 26.37
N GLN A 95 7.76 -17.35 26.35
CA GLN A 95 7.03 -17.83 27.52
C GLN A 95 7.11 -19.36 27.73
N GLY A 96 7.71 -20.11 26.79
CA GLY A 96 7.92 -21.56 26.87
C GLY A 96 9.34 -21.96 26.47
#